data_AF-A0A381T881-F1
#
_entry.id   AF-A0A381T881-F1
#
_cell.length_a   1.000
_cell.length_b   1.000
_cell.length_c   1.000
_cell.angle_alpha   90.00
_cell.angle_beta   90.00
_cell.angle_gamma   90.00
#
_symmetry.space_group_name_H-M   'P 1'
#
loop_
_entity.id
_entity.type
_entity.pdbx_description
1 polymer ?
#
loop_
_entity_poly.entity_id
_entity_poly.type
_entity_poly.pdbx_seq_one_letter_code
_entity_poly.pdbx_strand_id
1 'polypeptide(L)'
;MNGKVRIATGVLLLVGIASYVFTAPYPGNQGLQRTPGVIIGGTETPAPDDFSTVNDVGGTLLMKFSGFPPFVIYLSYVGTPEGVITATRPDGGYWAQRVRDGGNDGWLRIGDARYAMQATEIRGDARLPMLELYSGKTRLPMDIAVGGPDPLRDWEVFLWTPR
;
A
#
# COMPACT_ATOMS: atom_id res chain seq x y z
N MET A 1 -28.66 -6.09 33.19
CA MET A 1 -27.84 -7.05 32.42
C MET A 1 -26.73 -7.57 33.33
N ASN A 2 -26.75 -8.87 33.66
CA ASN A 2 -25.86 -9.44 34.69
C ASN A 2 -24.41 -9.58 34.18
N GLY A 3 -23.44 -9.59 35.10
CA GLY A 3 -22.00 -9.55 34.77
C GLY A 3 -21.53 -10.61 33.78
N LYS A 4 -22.07 -11.84 33.86
CA LYS A 4 -21.78 -12.93 32.92
C LYS A 4 -22.21 -12.62 31.48
N VAL A 5 -23.34 -11.93 31.31
CA VAL A 5 -23.84 -11.51 29.99
C VAL A 5 -22.94 -10.43 29.40
N ARG A 6 -22.47 -9.47 30.20
CA ARG A 6 -21.51 -8.44 29.74
C ARG A 6 -20.18 -9.04 29.28
N ILE A 7 -19.65 -10.02 30.03
CA ILE A 7 -18.41 -10.72 29.67
C ILE A 7 -18.61 -11.52 28.38
N ALA A 8 -19.69 -12.29 28.27
CA ALA A 8 -19.98 -13.06 27.07
C ALA A 8 -20.14 -12.18 25.83
N THR A 9 -20.86 -11.05 25.94
CA THR A 9 -21.00 -10.07 24.87
C THR A 9 -19.66 -9.45 24.51
N GLY A 10 -18.82 -9.11 25.50
CA GLY A 10 -17.48 -8.56 25.26
C GLY A 10 -16.56 -9.55 24.53
N VAL A 11 -16.58 -10.82 24.93
CA VAL A 11 -15.81 -11.89 24.27
C VAL A 11 -16.31 -12.12 22.85
N LEU A 12 -17.62 -12.16 22.62
CA LEU A 12 -18.20 -12.30 21.28
C LEU A 12 -17.84 -11.14 20.36
N LEU A 13 -17.85 -9.90 20.87
CA LEU A 13 -17.40 -8.73 20.12
C LEU A 13 -15.91 -8.81 19.79
N LEU A 14 -15.06 -9.19 20.75
CA LEU A 14 -13.63 -9.36 20.53
C LEU A 14 -13.33 -10.45 19.50
N VAL A 15 -13.99 -11.60 19.60
CA VAL A 15 -13.83 -12.69 18.63
C VAL A 15 -14.35 -12.28 17.25
N GLY A 16 -15.46 -11.54 17.18
CA GLY A 16 -16.00 -11.01 15.94
C GLY A 16 -15.06 -10.02 15.25
N ILE A 17 -14.52 -9.06 16.03
CA ILE A 17 -13.54 -8.08 15.54
C ILE A 17 -12.25 -8.79 15.11
N ALA A 18 -11.72 -9.70 15.93
CA ALA A 18 -10.52 -10.46 15.60
C ALA A 18 -10.73 -11.27 14.32
N SER A 19 -11.81 -12.05 14.24
CA SER A 19 -12.14 -12.84 13.04
C SER A 19 -12.23 -11.96 11.80
N TYR A 20 -12.93 -10.82 11.89
CA TYR A 20 -13.01 -9.84 10.80
C TYR A 20 -11.62 -9.33 10.37
N VAL A 21 -10.79 -8.91 11.33
CA VAL A 21 -9.43 -8.42 11.08
C VAL A 21 -8.53 -9.49 10.44
N PHE A 22 -8.76 -10.77 10.74
CA PHE A 22 -7.92 -11.89 10.28
C PHE A 22 -8.40 -12.59 9.01
N THR A 23 -9.69 -12.53 8.65
CA THR A 23 -10.25 -13.36 7.55
C THR A 23 -10.86 -12.57 6.41
N ALA A 24 -11.01 -11.26 6.53
CA ALA A 24 -11.80 -10.55 5.56
C ALA A 24 -11.05 -10.30 4.22
N PRO A 25 -11.65 -10.68 3.07
CA PRO A 25 -11.03 -10.54 1.74
C PRO A 25 -11.41 -9.20 1.10
N TYR A 26 -10.43 -8.38 0.69
CA TYR A 26 -10.75 -7.05 0.11
C TYR A 26 -9.95 -6.67 -1.14
N PRO A 27 -10.44 -7.01 -2.33
CA PRO A 27 -10.23 -6.23 -3.54
C PRO A 27 -11.34 -5.17 -3.67
N GLY A 28 -11.01 -3.86 -3.60
CA GLY A 28 -11.96 -2.77 -3.87
C GLY A 28 -11.53 -1.38 -3.40
N ASN A 29 -12.06 -0.31 -4.02
CA ASN A 29 -11.63 1.10 -3.80
C ASN A 29 -12.69 1.99 -3.11
N GLN A 30 -13.78 1.43 -2.55
CA GLN A 30 -14.88 2.19 -1.91
C GLN A 30 -15.36 1.63 -0.56
N GLY A 31 -15.77 2.51 0.36
CA GLY A 31 -16.45 2.14 1.61
C GLY A 31 -15.67 1.20 2.53
N LEU A 32 -16.35 0.22 3.13
CA LEU A 32 -15.79 -0.82 4.00
C LEU A 32 -14.82 -1.78 3.27
N GLN A 33 -14.61 -1.64 1.97
CA GLN A 33 -13.57 -2.37 1.23
C GLN A 33 -12.19 -1.69 1.36
N ARG A 34 -12.13 -0.48 1.95
CA ARG A 34 -10.87 0.23 2.28
C ARG A 34 -10.30 -0.16 3.64
N THR A 35 -10.93 -1.03 4.43
CA THR A 35 -10.39 -1.44 5.73
C THR A 35 -9.12 -2.28 5.52
N PRO A 36 -7.95 -1.77 5.88
CA PRO A 36 -6.69 -2.46 5.64
C PRO A 36 -6.67 -3.77 6.45
N GLY A 37 -6.31 -4.88 5.82
CA GLY A 37 -5.90 -6.07 6.58
C GLY A 37 -4.70 -5.75 7.47
N VAL A 38 -4.40 -6.60 8.45
CA VAL A 38 -3.22 -6.40 9.33
C VAL A 38 -2.09 -7.39 9.05
N ILE A 39 -2.34 -8.41 8.23
CA ILE A 39 -1.37 -9.44 7.85
C ILE A 39 -1.01 -9.26 6.38
N ILE A 40 0.26 -8.98 6.10
CA ILE A 40 0.78 -8.88 4.72
C ILE A 40 1.03 -10.27 4.09
N GLY A 41 1.35 -11.29 4.90
CA GLY A 41 1.67 -12.64 4.44
C GLY A 41 2.94 -12.69 3.58
N GLY A 42 3.03 -13.70 2.71
CA GLY A 42 4.12 -13.90 1.76
C GLY A 42 5.41 -14.46 2.38
N THR A 43 6.31 -14.89 1.50
CA THR A 43 7.65 -15.38 1.82
C THR A 43 8.62 -14.21 1.85
N GLU A 44 9.43 -14.12 2.90
CA GLU A 44 10.48 -13.10 2.97
C GLU A 44 11.58 -13.42 1.95
N THR A 45 11.84 -12.46 1.07
CA THR A 45 12.74 -12.65 -0.07
C THR A 45 13.77 -11.52 -0.08
N PRO A 46 15.06 -11.82 -0.34
CA PRO A 46 16.06 -10.79 -0.62
C PRO A 46 15.60 -9.89 -1.77
N ALA A 47 15.94 -8.60 -1.70
CA ALA A 47 15.66 -7.71 -2.81
C ALA A 47 16.42 -8.17 -4.07
N PRO A 48 15.78 -8.19 -5.25
CA PRO A 48 16.48 -8.42 -6.51
C PRO A 48 17.41 -7.25 -6.83
N ASP A 49 18.44 -7.51 -7.63
CA ASP A 49 19.33 -6.44 -8.16
C ASP A 49 18.58 -5.49 -9.12
N ASP A 50 17.43 -5.90 -9.65
CA ASP A 50 16.56 -5.11 -10.51
C ASP A 50 15.09 -5.44 -10.25
N PHE A 51 14.33 -4.48 -9.70
CA PHE A 51 12.89 -4.64 -9.47
C PHE A 51 12.05 -4.51 -10.75
N SER A 52 12.62 -4.14 -11.90
CA SER A 52 11.89 -4.20 -13.16
C SER A 52 11.39 -5.63 -13.46
N THR A 53 12.09 -6.64 -12.95
CA THR A 53 11.74 -8.07 -13.05
C THR A 53 10.39 -8.43 -12.42
N VAL A 54 9.87 -7.62 -11.49
CA VAL A 54 8.57 -7.87 -10.87
C VAL A 54 7.41 -7.26 -11.67
N ASN A 55 7.66 -6.57 -12.78
CA ASN A 55 6.60 -5.89 -13.54
C ASN A 55 5.62 -6.84 -14.23
N ASP A 56 6.03 -8.09 -14.50
CA ASP A 56 5.17 -9.12 -15.07
C ASP A 56 4.27 -9.81 -14.03
N VAL A 57 4.46 -9.51 -12.74
CA VAL A 57 3.63 -10.05 -11.66
C VAL A 57 2.31 -9.29 -11.63
N GLY A 58 1.24 -9.96 -12.05
CA GLY A 58 -0.12 -9.42 -12.05
C GLY A 58 -0.66 -9.09 -10.65
N GLY A 59 -1.57 -8.11 -10.60
CA GLY A 59 -2.23 -7.69 -9.37
C GLY A 59 -1.65 -6.42 -8.74
N THR A 60 -2.20 -6.03 -7.59
CA THR A 60 -1.69 -4.92 -6.78
C THR A 60 -0.59 -5.39 -5.84
N LEU A 61 0.32 -4.48 -5.51
CA LEU A 61 1.25 -4.67 -4.42
C LEU A 61 0.50 -4.54 -3.09
N LEU A 62 0.98 -5.24 -2.06
CA LEU A 62 0.55 -5.03 -0.68
C LEU A 62 1.67 -4.33 0.08
N MET A 63 1.38 -3.18 0.66
CA MET A 63 2.31 -2.37 1.44
C MET A 63 1.94 -2.42 2.91
N LYS A 64 2.92 -2.60 3.80
CA LYS A 64 2.71 -2.51 5.24
C LYS A 64 3.89 -1.81 5.91
N PHE A 65 3.64 -0.72 6.63
CA PHE A 65 4.67 -0.08 7.46
C PHE A 65 4.98 -0.88 8.73
N SER A 66 6.19 -0.73 9.23
CA SER A 66 6.58 -1.15 10.58
C SER A 66 5.85 -0.34 11.64
N GLY A 67 5.48 -0.96 12.75
CA GLY A 67 4.83 -0.28 13.88
C GLY A 67 3.30 -0.13 13.76
N PHE A 68 2.71 0.75 14.57
CA PHE A 68 1.26 0.92 14.70
C PHE A 68 0.76 2.22 14.04
N PRO A 69 -0.42 2.23 13.37
CA PRO A 69 -1.27 1.06 13.11
C PRO A 69 -0.71 0.18 11.97
N PRO A 70 -0.86 -1.16 12.06
CA PRO A 70 -0.18 -2.14 11.20
C PRO A 70 -0.96 -2.44 9.91
N PHE A 71 -1.46 -1.40 9.26
CA PHE A 71 -2.35 -1.52 8.11
C PHE A 71 -1.64 -1.99 6.85
N VAL A 72 -2.29 -2.90 6.12
CA VAL A 72 -1.88 -3.40 4.80
C VAL A 72 -2.68 -2.68 3.71
N ILE A 73 -1.98 -1.96 2.85
CA ILE A 73 -2.57 -1.11 1.82
C ILE A 73 -2.26 -1.70 0.45
N TYR A 74 -3.28 -1.77 -0.40
CA TYR A 74 -3.16 -2.24 -1.76
C TYR A 74 -2.84 -1.06 -2.66
N LEU A 75 -1.74 -1.16 -3.41
CA LEU A 75 -1.27 -0.09 -4.29
C LEU A 75 -0.95 -0.66 -5.67
N SER A 76 -1.23 0.12 -6.70
CA SER A 76 -0.59 -0.09 -7.99
C SER A 76 0.88 0.33 -7.91
N TYR A 77 1.72 -0.22 -8.79
CA TYR A 77 3.17 -0.02 -8.73
C TYR A 77 3.84 -0.23 -10.06
N VAL A 78 5.06 0.28 -10.19
CA VAL A 78 6.03 -0.09 -11.21
C VAL A 78 7.40 -0.32 -10.57
N GLY A 79 8.06 -1.41 -10.94
CA GLY A 79 9.43 -1.70 -10.53
C GLY A 79 10.43 -1.07 -11.50
N THR A 80 11.56 -0.62 -10.96
CA THR A 80 12.72 -0.06 -11.66
C THR A 80 14.00 -0.75 -11.15
N PRO A 81 15.17 -0.54 -11.78
CA PRO A 81 16.41 -1.08 -11.24
C PRO A 81 16.69 -0.66 -9.79
N GLU A 82 16.27 0.53 -9.40
CA GLU A 82 16.55 1.10 -8.08
C GLU A 82 15.54 0.67 -7.01
N GLY A 83 14.33 0.25 -7.40
CA GLY A 83 13.28 -0.04 -6.44
C GLY A 83 11.88 -0.07 -7.03
N VAL A 84 10.88 0.24 -6.20
CA VAL A 84 9.47 0.21 -6.58
C VAL A 84 8.86 1.60 -6.45
N ILE A 85 8.27 2.09 -7.53
CA ILE A 85 7.51 3.34 -7.56
C ILE A 85 6.04 3.04 -7.26
N THR A 86 5.49 3.83 -6.34
CA THR A 86 4.05 3.88 -6.04
C THR A 86 3.56 5.32 -6.16
N ALA A 87 2.29 5.49 -6.48
CA ALA A 87 1.68 6.81 -6.60
C ALA A 87 0.31 6.86 -5.93
N THR A 88 -0.04 8.02 -5.39
CA THR A 88 -1.35 8.27 -4.80
C THR A 88 -1.80 9.70 -5.05
N ARG A 89 -3.09 9.95 -4.87
CA ARG A 89 -3.64 11.29 -5.08
C ARG A 89 -3.16 12.25 -4.00
N PRO A 90 -3.09 13.56 -4.30
CA PRO A 90 -2.75 14.59 -3.33
C PRO A 90 -3.95 14.90 -2.40
N ASP A 91 -4.56 13.88 -1.80
CA ASP A 91 -5.76 13.99 -0.96
C ASP A 91 -5.47 13.93 0.54
N GLY A 92 -4.19 13.94 0.93
CA GLY A 92 -3.77 13.83 2.33
C GLY A 92 -3.92 12.41 2.90
N GLY A 93 -3.85 11.39 2.04
CA GLY A 93 -3.91 9.98 2.44
C GLY A 93 -3.00 9.64 3.62
N TYR A 94 -3.54 8.91 4.59
CA TYR A 94 -2.87 8.56 5.85
C TYR A 94 -1.45 8.00 5.66
N TRP A 95 -1.25 7.12 4.68
CA TRP A 95 0.04 6.44 4.51
C TRP A 95 1.09 7.36 3.90
N ALA A 96 0.69 8.26 2.99
CA ALA A 96 1.56 9.29 2.43
C ALA A 96 2.02 10.25 3.53
N GLN A 97 1.10 10.67 4.39
CA GLN A 97 1.45 11.48 5.57
C GLN A 97 2.42 10.74 6.50
N ARG A 98 2.20 9.45 6.75
CA ARG A 98 3.08 8.66 7.61
C ARG A 98 4.52 8.57 7.09
N VAL A 99 4.73 8.54 5.77
CA VAL A 99 6.08 8.62 5.19
C VAL A 99 6.75 9.94 5.57
N ARG A 100 6.01 11.06 5.46
CA ARG A 100 6.50 12.40 5.80
C ARG A 100 6.81 12.56 7.28
N ASP A 101 6.06 11.84 8.13
CA ASP A 101 6.24 11.82 9.58
C ASP A 101 7.39 10.89 10.03
N GLY A 102 8.09 10.25 9.08
CA GLY A 102 9.25 9.39 9.34
C GLY A 102 8.93 7.92 9.63
N GLY A 103 7.66 7.52 9.60
CA GLY A 103 7.23 6.12 9.72
C GLY A 103 7.31 5.37 8.40
N ASN A 104 8.42 5.52 7.67
CA ASN A 104 8.54 5.20 6.25
C ASN A 104 9.18 3.83 5.93
N ASP A 105 9.55 3.05 6.93
CA ASP A 105 10.09 1.70 6.76
C ASP A 105 8.99 0.63 6.86
N GLY A 106 9.16 -0.47 6.13
CA GLY A 106 8.18 -1.55 6.17
C GLY A 106 8.46 -2.66 5.16
N TRP A 107 7.38 -3.21 4.62
CA TRP A 107 7.41 -4.30 3.66
C TRP A 107 6.54 -4.00 2.45
N LEU A 108 7.03 -4.42 1.29
CA LEU A 108 6.24 -4.57 0.09
C LEU A 108 6.11 -6.05 -0.25
N ARG A 109 4.90 -6.48 -0.59
CA ARG A 109 4.64 -7.82 -1.10
C ARG A 109 4.11 -7.72 -2.53
N ILE A 110 4.75 -8.46 -3.42
CA ILE A 110 4.43 -8.54 -4.84
C ILE A 110 4.34 -10.03 -5.20
N GLY A 111 3.14 -10.49 -5.54
CA GLY A 111 2.86 -11.92 -5.61
C GLY A 111 3.01 -12.58 -4.23
N ASP A 112 3.88 -13.59 -4.13
CA ASP A 112 4.23 -14.22 -2.84
C ASP A 112 5.48 -13.60 -2.19
N ALA A 113 6.34 -12.94 -2.95
CA ALA A 113 7.59 -12.39 -2.43
C ALA A 113 7.35 -11.13 -1.59
N ARG A 114 7.98 -11.06 -0.43
CA ARG A 114 7.92 -9.94 0.51
C ARG A 114 9.32 -9.37 0.74
N TYR A 115 9.48 -8.10 0.42
CA TYR A 115 10.73 -7.36 0.50
C TYR A 115 10.69 -6.36 1.65
N ALA A 116 11.80 -6.25 2.38
CA ALA A 116 12.00 -5.21 3.38
C ALA A 116 12.43 -3.92 2.69
N MET A 117 11.68 -2.84 2.88
CA MET A 117 11.81 -1.62 2.07
C MET A 117 11.67 -0.35 2.93
N GLN A 118 12.12 0.77 2.39
CA GLN A 118 11.91 2.10 2.93
C GLN A 118 11.40 3.05 1.84
N ALA A 119 10.36 3.82 2.15
CA ALA A 119 9.72 4.76 1.24
C ALA A 119 10.33 6.16 1.35
N THR A 120 10.55 6.80 0.21
CA THR A 120 10.91 8.22 0.12
C THR A 120 9.94 8.93 -0.80
N GLU A 121 9.35 10.03 -0.32
CA GLU A 121 8.50 10.88 -1.17
C GLU A 121 9.37 11.65 -2.17
N ILE A 122 8.99 11.58 -3.44
CA ILE A 122 9.63 12.33 -4.52
C ILE A 122 8.79 13.56 -4.82
N ARG A 123 9.39 14.74 -4.64
CA ARG A 123 8.69 16.04 -4.71
C ARG A 123 9.12 16.85 -5.93
N GLY A 124 8.32 17.85 -6.27
CA GLY A 124 8.58 18.73 -7.42
C GLY A 124 8.56 17.97 -8.74
N ASP A 125 9.19 18.53 -9.77
CA ASP A 125 9.15 17.96 -11.13
C ASP A 125 9.92 16.64 -11.25
N ALA A 126 10.75 16.30 -10.26
CA ALA A 126 11.45 15.01 -10.20
C ALA A 126 10.49 13.80 -10.18
N ARG A 127 9.23 14.01 -9.81
CA ARG A 127 8.19 12.98 -9.83
C ARG A 127 7.70 12.64 -11.25
N LEU A 128 7.83 13.56 -12.21
CA LEU A 128 7.19 13.42 -13.53
C LEU A 128 7.71 12.19 -14.32
N PRO A 129 9.03 11.93 -14.43
CA PRO A 129 9.51 10.73 -15.12
C PRO A 129 9.04 9.42 -14.45
N MET A 130 8.89 9.44 -13.12
CA MET A 130 8.37 8.30 -12.37
C MET A 130 6.87 8.06 -12.63
N LEU A 131 6.09 9.14 -12.75
CA LEU A 131 4.68 9.06 -13.14
C LEU A 131 4.51 8.57 -14.58
N GLU A 132 5.42 8.88 -15.49
CA GLU A 132 5.41 8.33 -16.86
C GLU A 132 5.64 6.82 -16.86
N LEU A 133 6.61 6.31 -16.09
CA LEU A 133 6.82 4.87 -15.91
C LEU A 133 5.59 4.19 -15.29
N TYR A 134 5.04 4.82 -14.26
CA TYR A 134 3.85 4.33 -13.57
C TYR A 134 2.62 4.33 -14.50
N SER A 135 2.45 5.38 -15.31
CA SER A 135 1.44 5.50 -16.36
C SER A 135 1.57 4.37 -17.36
N GLY A 136 2.79 4.10 -17.84
CA GLY A 136 3.06 3.02 -18.80
C GLY A 136 2.59 1.66 -18.30
N LYS A 137 2.85 1.33 -17.03
CA LYS A 137 2.42 0.04 -16.45
C LYS A 137 0.94 -0.02 -16.10
N THR A 138 0.41 1.04 -15.48
CA THR A 138 -0.98 1.06 -15.00
C THR A 138 -1.99 1.42 -16.08
N ARG A 139 -1.52 1.93 -17.22
CA ARG A 139 -2.31 2.52 -18.32
C ARG A 139 -3.17 3.71 -17.88
N LEU A 140 -2.83 4.34 -16.76
CA LEU A 140 -3.48 5.58 -16.33
C LEU A 140 -2.93 6.75 -17.15
N PRO A 141 -3.78 7.54 -17.83
CA PRO A 141 -3.33 8.68 -18.61
C PRO A 141 -2.76 9.79 -17.72
N MET A 142 -1.69 10.44 -18.17
CA MET A 142 -1.01 11.51 -17.44
C MET A 142 -1.90 12.73 -17.22
N ASP A 143 -2.64 13.15 -18.24
CA ASP A 143 -3.31 14.46 -18.31
C ASP A 143 -4.82 14.39 -18.10
N ILE A 144 -5.38 13.20 -17.93
CA ILE A 144 -6.82 13.00 -17.76
C ILE A 144 -7.07 12.48 -16.34
N ALA A 145 -7.98 13.13 -15.63
CA ALA A 145 -8.39 12.67 -14.31
C ALA A 145 -9.18 11.35 -14.42
N VAL A 146 -8.69 10.29 -13.77
CA VAL A 146 -9.35 8.98 -13.74
C VAL A 146 -9.87 8.70 -12.34
N GLY A 147 -11.17 8.93 -12.15
CA GLY A 147 -11.90 8.64 -10.91
C GLY A 147 -11.78 9.70 -9.81
N GLY A 148 -11.44 10.95 -10.13
CA GLY A 148 -11.28 12.06 -9.19
C GLY A 148 -11.05 13.40 -9.89
N PRO A 149 -10.78 14.49 -9.14
CA PRO A 149 -10.55 15.81 -9.72
C PRO A 149 -9.16 15.94 -10.36
N ASP A 150 -8.15 15.23 -9.86
CA ASP A 150 -6.76 15.44 -10.27
C ASP A 150 -6.27 14.40 -11.30
N PRO A 151 -5.62 14.84 -12.39
CA PRO A 151 -4.94 13.96 -13.34
C PRO A 151 -3.69 13.33 -12.73
N LEU A 152 -3.21 12.23 -13.32
CA LEU A 152 -2.07 11.47 -12.79
C LEU A 152 -0.80 12.32 -12.62
N ARG A 153 -0.56 13.30 -13.50
CA ARG A 153 0.59 14.23 -13.40
C ARG A 153 0.69 14.99 -12.07
N ASP A 154 -0.42 15.12 -11.35
CA ASP A 154 -0.51 15.86 -10.09
C ASP A 154 -0.45 14.93 -8.87
N TRP A 155 -0.28 13.63 -9.09
CA TRP A 155 -0.22 12.64 -8.02
C TRP A 155 1.12 12.70 -7.26
N GLU A 156 1.05 12.33 -5.98
CA GLU A 156 2.18 12.17 -5.09
C GLU A 156 2.90 10.86 -5.41
N VAL A 157 4.24 10.88 -5.43
CA VAL A 157 5.07 9.74 -5.81
C VAL A 157 5.97 9.32 -4.66
N PHE A 158 6.09 8.00 -4.48
CA PHE A 158 6.94 7.40 -3.46
C PHE A 158 7.81 6.32 -4.10
N LEU A 159 9.12 6.47 -3.95
CA LEU A 159 10.11 5.46 -4.32
C LEU A 159 10.43 4.62 -3.09
N TRP A 160 10.30 3.31 -3.24
CA TRP A 160 10.65 2.32 -2.24
C TRP A 160 11.97 1.66 -2.61
N THR A 161 12.96 1.76 -1.75
CA THR A 161 14.26 1.11 -1.92
C THR A 161 14.46 0.02 -0.86
N PRO A 162 15.26 -1.04 -1.15
CA PRO A 162 15.65 -2.01 -0.14
C PRO A 162 16.33 -1.37 1.07
N ARG A 163 16.21 -2.01 2.23
CA ARG A 163 16.90 -1.62 3.47
C ARG A 163 17.81 -2.73 3.99
#